data_AF-A0A945LB03-F1
#
_entry.id   AF-A0A945LB03-F1
#
_cell.length_a   1.000
_cell.length_b   1.000
_cell.length_c   1.000
_cell.angle_alpha   90.00
_cell.angle_beta   90.00
_cell.angle_gamma   90.00
#
_symmetry.space_group_name_H-M   'P 1'
#
loop_
_entity.id
_entity.type
_entity.pdbx_description
1 polymer ?
#
loop_
_entity_poly.entity_id
_entity_poly.type
_entity_poly.pdbx_seq_one_letter_code
_entity_poly.pdbx_strand_id
1 'polypeptide(L)'
;MNRFKNLLLISLFAIGANAQSIDKVEAIIGDEIVLTSEVESQYLQYLSQGNSKSDAIKCEIIEDLLFQKLLINQAKLDSVVVTDEEVDTEITKRLTYFESQLGSVEKVEEYFGKLKVEIELELGKVIKDQFLAERVQRGISSDVKVTPAKVREFFNQQNDADIPVVPAKVEVAQIIVKPEISEEQKDKLRDKLNSFRERVYKGEDFKMLATLYS
;
A
#
# COMPACT_ATOMS: atom_id res chain seq x y z
N MET A 1 -14.99 16.02 79.45
CA MET A 1 -15.98 15.30 78.62
C MET A 1 -15.78 15.74 77.17
N ASN A 2 -15.51 14.78 76.29
CA ASN A 2 -15.53 14.86 74.80
C ASN A 2 -14.50 15.79 74.14
N ARG A 3 -13.35 15.33 73.61
CA ARG A 3 -13.10 14.35 72.51
C ARG A 3 -13.62 14.80 71.14
N PHE A 4 -12.71 15.05 70.21
CA PHE A 4 -12.56 14.39 68.88
C PHE A 4 -11.80 15.33 67.90
N LYS A 5 -10.47 15.14 67.80
CA LYS A 5 -9.76 14.59 66.61
C LYS A 5 -9.67 15.55 65.40
N ASN A 6 -8.65 16.41 65.40
CA ASN A 6 -8.07 16.92 64.15
C ASN A 6 -7.21 15.80 63.54
N LEU A 7 -7.77 15.10 62.55
CA LEU A 7 -7.08 14.08 61.77
C LEU A 7 -6.39 14.78 60.59
N LEU A 8 -5.10 15.08 60.74
CA LEU A 8 -4.25 15.56 59.65
C LEU A 8 -3.91 14.35 58.76
N LEU A 9 -4.70 14.15 57.71
CA LEU A 9 -4.47 13.10 56.71
C LEU A 9 -3.37 13.60 55.74
N ILE A 10 -2.12 13.24 56.02
CA ILE A 10 -1.02 13.41 55.07
C ILE A 10 -1.22 12.36 53.97
N SER A 11 -1.82 12.79 52.86
CA SER A 11 -1.83 12.04 51.62
C SER A 11 -0.39 11.97 51.11
N LEU A 12 0.21 10.79 51.23
CA LEU A 12 1.49 10.47 50.60
C LEU A 12 1.24 10.37 49.09
N PHE A 13 1.44 11.46 48.36
CA PHE A 13 1.48 11.41 46.91
C PHE A 13 2.74 10.63 46.53
N ALA A 14 2.57 9.34 46.22
CA ALA A 14 3.61 8.56 45.57
C ALA A 14 3.81 9.17 44.17
N ILE A 15 4.85 9.99 44.04
CA ILE A 15 5.37 10.40 42.73
C ILE A 15 5.96 9.13 42.13
N GLY A 16 5.15 8.39 41.38
CA GLY A 16 5.62 7.34 40.51
C GLY A 16 6.47 7.99 39.42
N ALA A 17 7.78 8.01 39.62
CA ALA A 17 8.72 8.29 38.54
C ALA A 17 8.58 7.13 37.54
N ASN A 18 7.81 7.33 36.48
CA ASN A 18 7.86 6.46 35.32
C ASN A 18 9.28 6.58 34.76
N ALA A 19 10.11 5.57 34.99
CA ALA A 19 11.41 5.49 34.34
C ALA A 19 11.15 5.47 32.82
N GLN A 20 11.53 6.55 32.13
CA GLN A 20 11.53 6.55 30.67
C GLN A 20 12.56 5.50 30.23
N SER A 21 12.07 4.45 29.56
CA SER A 21 12.95 3.49 28.91
C SER A 21 13.72 4.23 27.83
N ILE A 22 15.03 4.38 28.02
CA ILE A 22 15.91 4.92 26.98
C ILE A 22 16.01 3.87 25.87
N ASP A 23 15.94 4.33 24.63
CA ASP A 23 16.09 3.46 23.46
C ASP A 23 17.50 2.82 23.46
N LYS A 24 17.55 1.51 23.24
CA LYS A 24 18.80 0.75 23.34
C LYS A 24 19.34 0.48 21.94
N VAL A 25 20.65 0.27 21.88
CA VAL A 25 21.34 -0.17 20.67
C VAL A 25 21.39 -1.70 20.69
N GLU A 26 20.75 -2.32 19.70
CA GLU A 26 20.78 -3.78 19.50
C GLU A 26 22.03 -4.20 18.73
N ALA A 27 22.51 -3.36 17.79
CA ALA A 27 23.71 -3.64 17.00
C ALA A 27 24.37 -2.38 16.42
N ILE A 28 25.65 -2.51 16.04
CA ILE A 28 26.47 -1.46 15.42
C ILE A 28 27.18 -2.05 14.19
N ILE A 29 27.08 -1.38 13.04
CA ILE A 29 27.70 -1.78 11.77
C ILE A 29 28.42 -0.57 11.17
N GLY A 30 29.74 -0.51 11.36
CA GLY A 30 30.53 0.67 10.98
C GLY A 30 30.01 1.91 11.71
N ASP A 31 29.51 2.88 10.94
CA ASP A 31 28.92 4.13 11.45
C ASP A 31 27.39 4.05 11.63
N GLU A 32 26.76 2.92 11.30
CA GLU A 32 25.33 2.69 11.45
C GLU A 32 25.01 2.00 12.77
N ILE A 33 23.85 2.32 13.35
CA ILE A 33 23.31 1.67 14.54
C ILE A 33 21.92 1.10 14.25
N VAL A 34 21.59 -0.02 14.90
CA VAL A 34 20.24 -0.59 14.93
C VAL A 34 19.70 -0.40 16.34
N LEU A 35 18.56 0.29 16.44
CA LEU A 35 17.88 0.60 17.70
C LEU A 35 16.78 -0.41 17.99
N THR A 36 16.49 -0.64 19.28
CA THR A 36 15.36 -1.49 19.70
C THR A 36 14.04 -0.94 19.17
N SER A 37 13.88 0.39 19.14
CA SER A 37 12.69 1.03 18.59
C SER A 37 12.47 0.73 17.11
N GLU A 38 13.53 0.61 16.30
CA GLU A 38 13.44 0.27 14.88
C GLU A 38 12.93 -1.16 14.70
N VAL A 39 13.47 -2.12 15.47
CA VAL A 39 13.05 -3.53 15.45
C VAL A 39 11.59 -3.67 15.88
N GLU A 40 11.20 -3.04 16.99
CA GLU A 40 9.82 -3.13 17.48
C GLU A 40 8.83 -2.41 16.55
N SER A 41 9.23 -1.31 15.92
CA SER A 41 8.40 -0.62 14.92
C SER A 41 8.12 -1.51 13.71
N GLN A 42 9.15 -2.17 13.15
CA GLN A 42 8.97 -3.11 12.05
C GLN A 42 8.14 -4.34 12.48
N TYR A 43 8.35 -4.84 13.69
CA TYR A 43 7.56 -5.96 14.21
C TYR A 43 6.09 -5.59 14.40
N LEU A 44 5.78 -4.39 14.92
CA LEU A 44 4.42 -3.90 15.02
C LEU A 44 3.76 -3.71 13.65
N GLN A 45 4.52 -3.22 12.66
CA GLN A 45 4.05 -3.12 11.27
C GLN A 45 3.78 -4.49 10.65
N TYR A 46 4.61 -5.50 10.94
CA TYR A 46 4.37 -6.87 10.49
C TYR A 46 3.07 -7.44 11.07
N LEU A 47 2.78 -7.15 12.35
CA LEU A 47 1.55 -7.59 13.01
C LEU A 47 0.31 -6.84 12.55
N SER A 48 0.41 -5.54 12.24
CA SER A 48 -0.72 -4.74 11.77
C SER A 48 -1.27 -5.20 10.41
N GLN A 49 -0.45 -5.88 9.63
CA GLN A 49 -0.84 -6.53 8.35
C GLN A 49 -1.62 -7.84 8.55
N GLY A 50 -1.84 -8.28 9.81
CA GLY A 50 -2.58 -9.49 10.14
C GLY A 50 -1.72 -10.76 10.23
N ASN A 51 -0.39 -10.63 10.20
CA ASN A 51 0.51 -11.77 10.30
C ASN A 51 0.62 -12.33 11.73
N SER A 52 1.03 -13.60 11.85
CA SER A 52 1.14 -14.29 13.13
C SER A 52 2.37 -13.89 13.94
N LYS A 53 2.19 -13.70 15.26
CA LYS A 53 3.28 -13.48 16.21
C LYS A 53 4.21 -14.70 16.27
N SER A 54 5.52 -14.45 16.16
CA SER A 54 6.56 -15.47 16.30
C SER A 54 7.85 -14.81 16.79
N ASP A 55 8.69 -15.54 17.51
CA ASP A 55 10.02 -15.04 17.87
C ASP A 55 10.99 -15.12 16.68
N ALA A 56 10.75 -16.06 15.75
CA ALA A 56 11.57 -16.20 14.55
C ALA A 56 11.51 -14.96 13.65
N ILE A 57 10.33 -14.34 13.50
CA ILE A 57 10.19 -13.13 12.68
C ILE A 57 10.92 -11.93 13.28
N LYS A 58 11.07 -11.86 14.63
CA LYS A 58 11.90 -10.82 15.24
C LYS A 58 13.36 -10.98 14.85
N CYS A 59 13.87 -12.21 14.80
CA CYS A 59 15.22 -12.48 14.31
C CYS A 59 15.38 -12.09 12.84
N GLU A 60 14.43 -12.48 11.97
CA GLU A 60 14.42 -12.09 10.55
C GLU A 60 14.44 -10.57 10.36
N ILE A 61 13.62 -9.84 11.11
CA ILE A 61 13.60 -8.36 11.10
C ILE A 61 14.96 -7.78 11.51
N ILE A 62 15.60 -8.34 12.54
CA ILE A 62 16.94 -7.90 12.94
C ILE A 62 17.95 -8.18 11.83
N GLU A 63 17.92 -9.36 11.21
CA GLU A 63 18.81 -9.72 10.09
C GLU A 63 18.62 -8.78 8.90
N ASP A 64 17.38 -8.46 8.54
CA ASP A 64 17.06 -7.52 7.46
C ASP A 64 17.57 -6.11 7.77
N LEU A 65 17.37 -5.64 9.00
CA LEU A 65 17.89 -4.35 9.46
C LEU A 65 19.43 -4.31 9.42
N LEU A 66 20.09 -5.37 9.90
CA LEU A 66 21.55 -5.48 9.85
C LEU A 66 22.05 -5.45 8.40
N PHE A 67 21.41 -6.19 7.50
CA PHE A 67 21.76 -6.22 6.10
C PHE A 67 21.56 -4.85 5.43
N GLN A 68 20.46 -4.16 5.74
CA GLN A 68 20.20 -2.82 5.24
C GLN A 68 21.28 -1.83 5.72
N LYS A 69 21.61 -1.83 7.01
CA LYS A 69 22.67 -0.95 7.57
C LYS A 69 24.04 -1.28 6.98
N LEU A 70 24.34 -2.55 6.71
CA LEU A 70 25.56 -2.96 6.00
C LEU A 70 25.64 -2.32 4.61
N LEU A 71 24.56 -2.39 3.82
CA LEU A 71 24.51 -1.80 2.48
C LEU A 71 24.64 -0.28 2.52
N ILE A 72 24.02 0.39 3.50
CA ILE A 72 24.15 1.85 3.70
C ILE A 72 25.59 2.21 4.05
N ASN A 73 26.23 1.45 4.95
CA ASN A 73 27.63 1.67 5.29
C ASN A 73 28.54 1.49 4.07
N GLN A 74 28.31 0.44 3.27
CA GLN A 74 29.03 0.22 2.02
C GLN A 74 28.79 1.37 1.02
N ALA A 75 27.56 1.87 0.90
CA ALA A 75 27.22 3.00 0.04
C ALA A 75 28.03 4.25 0.39
N LYS A 76 28.26 4.51 1.69
CA LYS A 76 29.09 5.61 2.18
C LYS A 76 30.57 5.41 1.82
N LEU A 77 31.10 4.20 1.98
CA LEU A 77 32.47 3.86 1.61
C LEU A 77 32.72 4.02 0.10
N ASP A 78 31.76 3.58 -0.71
CA ASP A 78 31.81 3.65 -2.17
C ASP A 78 31.36 5.01 -2.74
N SER A 79 31.03 5.96 -1.86
CA SER A 79 30.59 7.32 -2.24
C SER A 79 29.39 7.32 -3.21
N VAL A 80 28.43 6.42 -2.99
CA VAL A 80 27.17 6.38 -3.75
C VAL A 80 26.31 7.60 -3.38
N VAL A 81 25.88 8.38 -4.37
CA VAL A 81 25.18 9.66 -4.15
C VAL A 81 23.74 9.63 -4.65
N VAL A 82 22.76 9.59 -3.76
CA VAL A 82 21.33 9.79 -4.08
C VAL A 82 21.02 11.29 -4.16
N THR A 83 20.28 11.73 -5.18
CA THR A 83 19.93 13.16 -5.33
C THR A 83 18.72 13.51 -4.49
N ASP A 84 18.66 14.77 -4.03
CA ASP A 84 17.51 15.24 -3.24
C ASP A 84 16.22 15.23 -4.08
N GLU A 85 16.30 15.48 -5.39
CA GLU A 85 15.15 15.41 -6.31
C GLU A 85 14.50 14.02 -6.37
N GLU A 86 15.31 12.96 -6.36
CA GLU A 86 14.79 11.58 -6.31
C GLU A 86 14.04 11.33 -5.01
N VAL A 87 14.60 11.82 -3.89
CA VAL A 87 14.00 11.68 -2.55
C VAL A 87 12.70 12.46 -2.46
N ASP A 88 12.69 13.73 -2.88
CA ASP A 88 11.52 14.61 -2.85
C ASP A 88 10.37 14.07 -3.71
N THR A 89 10.71 13.49 -4.87
CA THR A 89 9.74 12.82 -5.74
C THR A 89 9.08 11.65 -5.02
N GLU A 90 9.85 10.85 -4.30
CA GLU A 90 9.33 9.69 -3.57
C GLU A 90 8.55 10.10 -2.31
N ILE A 91 9.00 11.12 -1.58
CA ILE A 91 8.26 11.73 -0.46
C ILE A 91 6.87 12.16 -0.96
N THR A 92 6.83 12.92 -2.06
CA THR A 92 5.57 13.42 -2.63
C THR A 92 4.63 12.28 -2.97
N LYS A 93 5.12 11.22 -3.63
CA LYS A 93 4.31 10.03 -3.95
C LYS A 93 3.72 9.38 -2.70
N ARG A 94 4.52 9.17 -1.65
CA ARG A 94 4.06 8.54 -0.40
C ARG A 94 3.04 9.41 0.33
N LEU A 95 3.26 10.73 0.37
CA LEU A 95 2.29 11.66 0.96
C LEU A 95 0.98 11.69 0.17
N THR A 96 1.02 11.78 -1.16
CA THR A 96 -0.19 11.71 -1.99
C THR A 96 -0.93 10.39 -1.80
N TYR A 97 -0.21 9.27 -1.61
CA TYR A 97 -0.83 8.00 -1.26
C TYR A 97 -1.58 8.08 0.08
N PHE A 98 -0.94 8.57 1.15
CA PHE A 98 -1.60 8.73 2.45
C PHE A 98 -2.79 9.71 2.39
N GLU A 99 -2.64 10.82 1.69
CA GLU A 99 -3.72 11.79 1.44
C GLU A 99 -4.90 11.12 0.71
N SER A 100 -4.65 10.26 -0.27
CA SER A 100 -5.71 9.54 -0.99
C SER A 100 -6.46 8.54 -0.11
N GLN A 101 -5.79 7.92 0.86
CA GLN A 101 -6.38 6.95 1.78
C GLN A 101 -7.12 7.62 2.94
N LEU A 102 -6.60 8.75 3.43
CA LEU A 102 -7.12 9.45 4.61
C LEU A 102 -8.04 10.64 4.27
N GLY A 103 -8.01 11.10 3.02
CA GLY A 103 -8.92 12.09 2.43
C GLY A 103 -8.40 13.53 2.42
N SER A 104 -7.52 13.92 3.34
CA SER A 104 -6.92 15.27 3.35
C SER A 104 -5.55 15.31 4.06
N VAL A 105 -4.81 16.40 3.88
CA VAL A 105 -3.51 16.62 4.55
C VAL A 105 -3.68 16.69 6.06
N GLU A 106 -4.72 17.37 6.54
CA GLU A 106 -4.99 17.50 7.98
C GLU A 106 -5.27 16.14 8.62
N LYS A 107 -5.90 15.23 7.87
CA LYS A 107 -6.13 13.85 8.34
C LYS A 107 -4.85 13.01 8.38
N VAL A 108 -3.90 13.28 7.48
CA VAL A 108 -2.56 12.68 7.53
C VAL A 108 -1.82 13.17 8.78
N GLU A 109 -1.81 14.48 9.04
CA GLU A 109 -1.17 15.05 10.24
C GLU A 109 -1.81 14.54 11.54
N GLU A 110 -3.15 14.44 11.60
CA GLU A 110 -3.87 13.86 12.74
C GLU A 110 -3.52 12.39 12.96
N TYR A 111 -3.40 11.60 11.88
CA TYR A 111 -3.08 10.18 11.95
C TYR A 111 -1.66 9.92 12.47
N PHE A 112 -0.68 10.66 11.96
CA PHE A 112 0.72 10.51 12.38
C PHE A 112 1.06 11.31 13.65
N GLY A 113 0.19 12.24 14.07
CA GLY A 113 0.42 13.13 15.21
C GLY A 113 1.59 14.09 15.00
N LYS A 114 1.91 14.41 13.74
CA LYS A 114 3.07 15.21 13.32
C LYS A 114 2.66 16.19 12.23
N LEU A 115 3.35 17.32 12.14
CA LEU A 115 3.15 18.24 11.03
C LEU A 115 3.70 17.63 9.73
N LYS A 116 3.12 18.00 8.59
CA LYS A 116 3.55 17.53 7.27
C LYS A 116 5.06 17.67 7.06
N VAL A 117 5.63 18.81 7.47
CA VAL A 117 7.08 19.07 7.34
C VAL A 117 7.92 18.09 8.16
N GLU A 118 7.46 17.70 9.36
CA GLU A 118 8.16 16.71 10.18
C GLU A 118 8.09 15.32 9.55
N ILE A 119 6.92 14.97 8.97
CA ILE A 119 6.73 13.72 8.23
C ILE A 119 7.67 13.68 7.02
N GLU A 120 7.75 14.76 6.24
CA GLU A 120 8.66 14.88 5.09
C GLU A 120 10.13 14.68 5.49
N LEU A 121 10.56 15.29 6.60
CA LEU A 121 11.93 15.16 7.10
C LEU A 121 12.26 13.73 7.54
N GLU A 122 11.34 13.06 8.22
CA GLU A 122 11.53 11.66 8.63
C GLU A 122 11.52 10.71 7.45
N LEU A 123 10.54 10.85 6.55
CA LEU A 123 10.46 10.06 5.32
C LEU A 123 11.69 10.26 4.45
N GLY A 124 12.19 11.49 4.33
CA GLY A 124 13.37 11.80 3.53
C GLY A 124 14.62 11.03 3.97
N LYS A 125 14.85 10.90 5.29
CA LYS A 125 15.95 10.09 5.82
C LYS A 125 15.78 8.61 5.46
N VAL A 126 14.59 8.06 5.71
CA VAL A 126 14.29 6.65 5.43
C VAL A 126 14.40 6.33 3.94
N ILE A 127 13.87 7.18 3.07
CA ILE A 127 13.90 7.02 1.62
C ILE A 127 15.34 7.12 1.10
N LYS A 128 16.12 8.07 1.61
CA LYS A 128 17.53 8.21 1.22
C LYS A 128 18.34 6.96 1.57
N ASP A 129 18.16 6.45 2.78
CA ASP A 129 18.81 5.22 3.24
C ASP A 129 18.40 4.01 2.40
N GLN A 130 17.10 3.91 2.06
CA GLN A 130 16.58 2.89 1.16
C GLN A 130 17.22 2.98 -0.24
N PHE A 131 17.29 4.17 -0.83
CA PHE A 131 17.87 4.36 -2.16
C PHE A 131 19.38 4.09 -2.21
N LEU A 132 20.10 4.40 -1.13
CA LEU A 132 21.52 4.03 -0.99
C LEU A 132 21.68 2.51 -1.00
N ALA A 133 20.92 1.79 -0.18
CA ALA A 133 20.96 0.34 -0.11
C ALA A 133 20.60 -0.31 -1.47
N GLU A 134 19.54 0.15 -2.12
CA GLU A 134 19.08 -0.36 -3.43
C GLU A 134 20.13 -0.14 -4.54
N ARG A 135 20.88 0.96 -4.51
CA ARG A 135 21.92 1.24 -5.50
C ARG A 135 23.13 0.34 -5.32
N VAL A 136 23.57 0.10 -4.08
CA VAL A 136 24.64 -0.86 -3.80
C VAL A 136 24.21 -2.26 -4.23
N GLN A 137 23.00 -2.68 -3.89
CA GLN A 137 22.47 -3.99 -4.29
C GLN A 137 22.38 -4.15 -5.82
N ARG A 138 21.94 -3.11 -6.53
CA ARG A 138 21.94 -3.08 -8.00
C ARG A 138 23.36 -3.13 -8.58
N GLY A 139 24.31 -2.43 -7.96
CA GLY A 139 25.71 -2.48 -8.34
C GLY A 139 26.26 -3.90 -8.27
N ILE A 140 26.04 -4.59 -7.14
CA ILE A 140 26.47 -5.98 -6.93
C ILE A 140 25.85 -6.95 -7.95
N SER A 141 24.58 -6.76 -8.29
CA SER A 141 23.87 -7.66 -9.22
C SER A 141 24.12 -7.34 -10.71
N SER A 142 24.70 -6.18 -11.03
CA SER A 142 24.89 -5.72 -12.41
C SER A 142 25.83 -6.60 -13.25
N ASP A 143 26.77 -7.29 -12.60
CA ASP A 143 27.73 -8.18 -13.26
C ASP A 143 27.16 -9.57 -13.56
N VAL A 144 25.99 -9.91 -13.03
CA VAL A 144 25.37 -11.23 -13.19
C VAL A 144 24.75 -11.35 -14.58
N LYS A 145 25.42 -12.09 -15.47
CA LYS A 145 24.91 -12.42 -16.81
C LYS A 145 24.27 -13.81 -16.83
N VAL A 146 22.99 -13.86 -17.13
CA VAL A 146 22.23 -15.10 -17.33
C VAL A 146 22.23 -15.46 -18.82
N THR A 147 22.77 -16.63 -19.17
CA THR A 147 22.81 -17.11 -20.56
C THR A 147 21.60 -17.99 -20.88
N PRO A 148 21.16 -18.10 -22.14
CA PRO A 148 20.08 -19.02 -22.52
C PRO A 148 20.35 -20.48 -22.13
N ALA A 149 21.63 -20.89 -22.10
CA ALA A 149 22.03 -22.22 -21.63
C ALA A 149 21.72 -22.43 -20.14
N LYS A 150 22.04 -21.45 -19.28
CA LYS A 150 21.70 -21.48 -17.85
C LYS A 150 20.19 -21.48 -17.62
N VAL A 151 19.44 -20.72 -18.42
CA VAL A 151 17.97 -20.72 -18.35
C VAL A 151 17.42 -22.11 -18.68
N ARG A 152 17.93 -22.73 -19.77
CA ARG A 152 17.51 -24.08 -20.16
C ARG A 152 17.85 -25.11 -19.10
N GLU A 153 19.05 -25.04 -18.53
CA GLU A 153 19.47 -25.92 -17.43
C GLU A 153 18.56 -25.76 -16.20
N PHE A 154 18.25 -24.52 -15.80
CA PHE A 154 17.34 -24.24 -14.70
C PHE A 154 15.97 -24.91 -14.91
N PHE A 155 15.34 -24.69 -16.08
CA PHE A 155 14.02 -25.28 -16.37
C PHE A 155 14.06 -26.80 -16.55
N ASN A 156 15.14 -27.36 -17.09
CA ASN A 156 15.30 -28.82 -17.21
C ASN A 156 15.46 -29.53 -15.85
N GLN A 157 15.83 -28.81 -14.79
CA GLN A 157 15.94 -29.35 -13.43
C GLN A 157 14.64 -29.24 -12.62
N GLN A 158 13.66 -28.47 -13.11
CA GLN A 158 12.35 -28.36 -12.48
C GLN A 158 11.42 -29.49 -12.95
N ASN A 159 10.38 -29.80 -12.16
CA ASN A 159 9.35 -30.72 -12.64
C ASN A 159 8.48 -30.02 -13.69
N ASP A 160 8.06 -30.73 -14.73
CA ASP A 160 7.18 -30.20 -15.79
C ASP A 160 5.88 -29.59 -15.25
N ALA A 161 5.39 -30.09 -14.10
CA ALA A 161 4.19 -29.59 -13.44
C ALA A 161 4.34 -28.17 -12.86
N ASP A 162 5.56 -27.75 -12.55
CA ASP A 162 5.88 -26.45 -11.93
C ASP A 162 6.13 -25.36 -12.98
N ILE A 163 6.24 -25.73 -14.26
CA ILE A 163 6.53 -24.81 -15.36
C ILE A 163 5.22 -24.21 -15.89
N PRO A 164 5.02 -22.88 -15.81
CA PRO A 164 3.81 -22.24 -16.31
C PRO A 164 3.64 -22.46 -17.82
N VAL A 165 2.49 -22.99 -18.23
CA VAL A 165 2.18 -23.21 -19.64
C VAL A 165 1.69 -21.91 -20.26
N VAL A 166 2.32 -21.49 -21.36
CA VAL A 166 1.84 -20.33 -22.12
C VAL A 166 0.56 -20.73 -22.85
N PRO A 167 -0.58 -20.06 -22.60
CA PRO A 167 -1.83 -20.41 -23.25
C PRO A 167 -1.76 -20.14 -24.75
N ALA A 168 -2.43 -20.98 -25.54
CA ALA A 168 -2.55 -20.78 -26.97
C ALA A 168 -3.24 -19.44 -27.27
N LYS A 169 -2.63 -18.63 -28.14
CA LYS A 169 -3.25 -17.40 -28.66
C LYS A 169 -4.02 -17.74 -29.93
N VAL A 170 -5.25 -17.26 -30.03
CA VAL A 170 -6.09 -17.39 -31.24
C VAL A 170 -6.42 -16.02 -31.79
N GLU A 171 -6.49 -15.91 -33.11
CA GLU A 171 -6.93 -14.71 -33.82
C GLU A 171 -8.33 -14.96 -34.38
N VAL A 172 -9.26 -14.04 -34.13
CA VAL A 172 -10.68 -14.17 -34.54
C VAL A 172 -11.08 -12.95 -35.37
N ALA A 173 -11.65 -13.19 -36.54
CA ALA A 173 -12.31 -12.17 -37.34
C ALA A 173 -13.84 -12.33 -37.24
N GLN A 174 -14.55 -11.23 -37.05
CA GLN A 174 -16.01 -11.21 -36.95
C GLN A 174 -16.62 -10.35 -38.05
N ILE A 175 -17.62 -10.89 -38.76
CA ILE A 175 -18.49 -10.13 -39.66
C ILE A 175 -19.83 -9.97 -38.96
N ILE A 176 -20.29 -8.71 -38.81
CA ILE A 176 -21.59 -8.40 -38.20
C ILE A 176 -22.51 -7.83 -39.29
N VAL A 177 -23.61 -8.53 -39.56
CA VAL A 177 -24.71 -8.02 -40.39
C VAL A 177 -25.81 -7.52 -39.46
N LYS A 178 -26.04 -6.21 -39.43
CA LYS A 178 -27.12 -5.63 -38.64
C LYS A 178 -28.44 -5.80 -39.42
N PRO A 179 -29.52 -6.31 -38.81
CA PRO A 179 -30.79 -6.41 -39.50
C PRO A 179 -31.37 -5.02 -39.76
N GLU A 180 -31.88 -4.79 -40.97
CA GLU A 180 -32.67 -3.61 -41.29
C GLU A 180 -34.13 -3.85 -40.93
N ILE A 181 -34.77 -2.88 -40.26
CA ILE A 181 -36.19 -2.97 -39.90
C ILE A 181 -37.01 -2.85 -41.18
N SER A 182 -37.82 -3.88 -41.48
CA SER A 182 -38.73 -3.88 -42.63
C SER A 182 -39.78 -2.76 -42.54
N GLU A 183 -40.24 -2.25 -43.68
CA GLU A 183 -41.33 -1.26 -43.72
C GLU A 183 -42.62 -1.80 -43.07
N GLU A 184 -42.91 -3.10 -43.23
CA GLU A 184 -44.05 -3.75 -42.56
C GLU A 184 -43.97 -3.65 -41.03
N GLN A 185 -42.78 -3.84 -40.46
CA GLN A 185 -42.58 -3.69 -39.01
C GLN A 185 -42.71 -2.23 -38.57
N LYS A 186 -42.25 -1.27 -39.39
CA LYS A 186 -42.44 0.16 -39.10
C LYS A 186 -43.92 0.53 -39.12
N ASP A 187 -44.69 0.02 -40.09
CA ASP A 187 -46.13 0.29 -40.19
C ASP A 187 -46.90 -0.35 -39.04
N LYS A 188 -46.62 -1.61 -38.69
CA LYS A 188 -47.19 -2.24 -37.48
C LYS A 188 -46.89 -1.45 -36.21
N LEU A 189 -45.67 -0.92 -36.08
CA LEU A 189 -45.30 -0.10 -34.93
C LEU A 189 -46.04 1.25 -34.95
N ARG A 190 -46.13 1.91 -36.11
CA ARG A 190 -46.89 3.15 -36.29
C ARG A 190 -48.36 2.96 -35.91
N ASP A 191 -48.98 1.89 -36.38
CA ASP A 191 -50.38 1.57 -36.08
C ASP A 191 -50.59 1.33 -34.58
N LYS A 192 -49.67 0.59 -33.95
CA LYS A 192 -49.70 0.37 -32.50
C LYS A 192 -49.56 1.68 -31.73
N LEU A 193 -48.62 2.55 -32.10
CA LEU A 193 -48.41 3.86 -31.47
C LEU A 193 -49.60 4.80 -31.69
N ASN A 194 -50.20 4.80 -32.89
CA ASN A 194 -51.42 5.55 -33.17
C ASN A 194 -52.60 5.05 -32.33
N SER A 195 -52.73 3.74 -32.11
CA SER A 195 -53.77 3.17 -31.25
C SER A 195 -53.64 3.65 -29.79
N PHE A 196 -52.40 3.74 -29.27
CA PHE A 196 -52.14 4.28 -27.94
C PHE A 196 -52.48 5.77 -27.87
N ARG A 197 -52.11 6.55 -28.89
CA ARG A 197 -52.46 7.96 -28.98
C ARG A 197 -53.98 8.18 -28.96
N GLU A 198 -54.75 7.41 -29.72
CA GLU A 198 -56.22 7.51 -29.71
C GLU A 198 -56.83 7.16 -28.35
N ARG A 199 -56.31 6.12 -27.68
CA ARG A 199 -56.76 5.72 -26.35
C ARG A 199 -56.55 6.82 -25.31
N VAL A 200 -55.40 7.48 -25.35
CA VAL A 200 -55.12 8.66 -24.52
C VAL A 200 -56.11 9.79 -24.80
N TYR A 201 -56.39 10.10 -26.08
CA TYR A 201 -57.38 11.12 -26.43
C TYR A 201 -58.82 10.78 -26.00
N LYS A 202 -59.16 9.50 -25.89
CA LYS A 202 -60.45 9.03 -25.38
C LYS A 202 -60.53 9.02 -23.84
N GLY A 203 -59.46 9.44 -23.14
CA GLY A 203 -59.44 9.63 -21.69
C GLY A 203 -58.72 8.54 -20.89
N GLU A 204 -58.01 7.61 -21.54
CA GLU A 204 -57.18 6.63 -20.84
C GLU A 204 -55.91 7.28 -20.27
N ASP A 205 -55.51 6.90 -19.05
CA ASP A 205 -54.34 7.49 -18.37
C ASP A 205 -53.02 7.14 -19.10
N PHE A 206 -52.30 8.18 -19.52
CA PHE A 206 -51.00 8.05 -20.16
C PHE A 206 -49.98 7.31 -19.30
N LYS A 207 -50.00 7.52 -17.96
CA LYS A 207 -49.06 6.89 -17.04
C LYS A 207 -49.20 5.37 -17.03
N MET A 208 -50.43 4.87 -17.13
CA MET A 208 -50.71 3.43 -17.21
C MET A 208 -50.16 2.82 -18.51
N LEU A 209 -50.36 3.48 -19.66
CA LEU A 209 -49.85 3.00 -20.94
C LEU A 209 -48.31 2.99 -21.00
N ALA A 210 -47.67 4.04 -20.47
CA ALA A 210 -46.21 4.09 -20.38
C ALA A 210 -45.66 2.97 -19.49
N THR A 211 -46.31 2.69 -18.35
CA THR A 211 -45.85 1.62 -17.43
C THR A 211 -45.94 0.23 -18.08
N LEU A 212 -46.91 -0.01 -18.97
CA LEU A 212 -47.15 -1.32 -19.57
C LEU A 212 -46.36 -1.57 -20.87
N TYR A 213 -45.99 -0.51 -21.59
CA TYR A 213 -45.48 -0.63 -22.96
C TYR A 213 -44.21 0.18 -23.27
N SER A 214 -43.68 0.95 -22.31
CA SER A 214 -42.43 1.72 -22.45
C SER A 214 -41.22 1.01 -21.84
#